data_AF-A0A9W9ING7-F1
#
_entry.id   AF-A0A9W9ING7-F1
#
_cell.length_a   1.000
_cell.length_b   1.000
_cell.length_c   1.000
_cell.angle_alpha   90.00
_cell.angle_beta   90.00
_cell.angle_gamma   90.00
#
_symmetry.space_group_name_H-M   'P 1'
#
loop_
_entity.id
_entity.type
_entity.pdbx_description
1 polymer ?
#
loop_
_entity_poly.entity_id
_entity_poly.type
_entity_poly.pdbx_seq_one_letter_code
_entity_poly.pdbx_strand_id
1 'polypeptide(L)'
;MSSLYSTVHQKLWGYHMVDLEEDQEQDLHPPRMLGRHYNSTSGFFLGAVSPYLGWALAILLAVALVANQRFEKHSNLDCQRQLSSYSPLMEGFNMDSRVIRVNGSLDWPSPYRGPPSPEVDAAWNRISIIRPLDIPLTRDKFLRLDSDPETAVQNAPEHGGQYFLVPQSTHHFHCLNLLRKSTRFKFDYYDAFDPDFTKNREMFEMHLDHCVEILRQFIMCHVDVGVVTSHWIKGHKKPWPNFNTEHVCKDYEQVLEWTEQHQLPENTPLMPMKPVGVSEMSSPP
;
A
#
# COMPACT_ATOMS: atom_id res chain seq x y z
N MET A 1 0.44 -6.56 -30.22
CA MET A 1 -0.55 -5.60 -29.67
C MET A 1 -0.43 -5.41 -28.15
N SER A 2 0.00 -6.40 -27.34
CA SER A 2 0.15 -6.20 -25.89
C SER A 2 1.29 -5.24 -25.47
N SER A 3 2.39 -5.20 -26.21
CA SER A 3 3.53 -4.31 -25.89
C SER A 3 3.20 -2.81 -26.03
N LEU A 4 2.41 -2.42 -27.04
CA LEU A 4 1.96 -1.03 -27.22
C LEU A 4 0.93 -0.63 -26.15
N TYR A 5 0.05 -1.56 -25.75
CA TYR A 5 -0.89 -1.33 -24.64
C TYR A 5 -0.16 -1.11 -23.31
N SER A 6 0.83 -1.96 -22.99
CA SER A 6 1.64 -1.83 -21.78
C SER A 6 2.34 -0.46 -21.65
N THR A 7 2.90 0.06 -22.75
CA THR A 7 3.63 1.34 -22.73
C THR A 7 2.69 2.56 -22.62
N VAL A 8 1.48 2.47 -23.17
CA VAL A 8 0.46 3.53 -23.03
C VAL A 8 -0.06 3.59 -21.58
N HIS A 9 -0.28 2.44 -20.93
CA HIS A 9 -0.74 2.38 -19.54
C HIS A 9 0.27 2.93 -18.54
N GLN A 10 1.57 2.57 -18.65
CA GLN A 10 2.61 3.13 -17.78
C GLN A 10 2.65 4.67 -17.86
N LYS A 11 2.39 5.24 -19.04
CA LYS A 11 2.40 6.68 -19.26
C LYS A 11 1.14 7.39 -18.70
N LEU A 12 0.00 6.71 -18.69
CA LEU A 12 -1.26 7.26 -18.16
C LEU A 12 -1.27 7.31 -16.63
N TRP A 13 -0.74 6.26 -15.99
CA TRP A 13 -0.74 6.14 -14.54
C TRP A 13 0.53 6.68 -13.86
N GLY A 14 1.51 7.11 -14.65
CA GLY A 14 2.69 7.82 -14.15
C GLY A 14 3.66 6.97 -13.32
N TYR A 15 3.54 5.64 -13.35
CA TYR A 15 4.49 4.73 -12.71
C TYR A 15 5.30 3.93 -13.73
N HIS A 16 6.56 3.71 -13.41
CA HIS A 16 7.42 2.76 -14.10
C HIS A 16 7.48 1.46 -13.30
N MET A 17 7.33 0.32 -13.97
CA MET A 17 7.54 -0.97 -13.31
C MET A 17 9.03 -1.09 -12.98
N VAL A 18 9.34 -1.33 -11.71
CA VAL A 18 10.67 -1.77 -11.30
C VAL A 18 10.64 -3.30 -11.34
N ASP A 19 11.59 -3.90 -12.05
CA ASP A 19 11.81 -5.33 -11.96
C ASP A 19 12.28 -5.60 -10.52
N LEU A 20 11.43 -6.25 -9.72
CA LEU A 20 11.86 -6.73 -8.42
C LEU A 20 13.02 -7.69 -8.68
N GLU A 21 14.24 -7.31 -8.29
CA GLU A 21 15.35 -8.26 -8.29
C GLU A 21 14.87 -9.48 -7.50
N GLU A 22 14.81 -10.64 -8.17
CA GLU A 22 14.65 -11.94 -7.51
C GLU A 22 15.86 -12.09 -6.59
N ASP A 23 15.77 -11.56 -5.37
CA ASP A 23 16.68 -11.86 -4.28
C ASP A 23 16.53 -13.37 -4.00
N GLN A 24 17.36 -14.15 -4.70
CA GLN A 24 17.59 -15.59 -4.55
C GLN A 24 16.34 -16.40 -4.20
N GLU A 25 15.47 -16.61 -5.18
CA GLU A 25 14.61 -17.79 -5.20
C GLU A 25 15.55 -19.01 -5.30
N GLN A 26 15.90 -19.62 -4.16
CA GLN A 26 16.51 -20.95 -4.15
C GLN A 26 15.48 -21.94 -4.72
N ASP A 27 15.62 -22.23 -6.01
CA ASP A 27 15.23 -23.45 -6.71
C ASP A 27 14.08 -24.26 -6.09
N LEU A 28 12.85 -23.89 -6.42
CA LEU A 28 11.70 -24.79 -6.35
C LEU A 28 11.19 -25.15 -7.76
N HIS A 29 12.11 -25.62 -8.60
CA HIS A 29 11.71 -26.41 -9.76
C HIS A 29 11.79 -27.91 -9.42
N PRO A 30 10.66 -28.64 -9.44
CA PRO A 30 10.72 -30.09 -9.35
C PRO A 30 11.45 -30.64 -10.59
N PRO A 31 12.37 -31.61 -10.46
CA PRO A 31 13.10 -32.12 -11.61
C PRO A 31 12.13 -32.77 -12.62
N ARG A 32 12.18 -32.29 -13.88
CA ARG A 32 11.59 -32.97 -15.03
C ARG A 32 12.23 -34.36 -15.16
N MET A 33 11.49 -35.40 -14.80
CA MET A 33 11.89 -36.79 -15.02
C MET A 33 11.92 -37.08 -16.53
N LEU A 34 13.12 -37.21 -17.08
CA LEU A 34 13.34 -37.81 -18.40
C LEU A 34 12.98 -39.30 -18.34
N GLY A 35 11.90 -39.68 -19.03
CA GLY A 35 11.47 -41.07 -19.16
C GLY A 35 12.52 -41.90 -19.92
N ARG A 36 13.23 -42.77 -19.19
CA ARG A 36 14.09 -43.81 -19.77
C ARG A 36 13.31 -45.12 -19.77
N HIS A 37 13.04 -45.65 -20.96
CA HIS A 37 12.41 -46.96 -21.14
C HIS A 37 13.28 -48.04 -20.46
N TYR A 38 12.74 -48.68 -19.42
CA TYR A 38 13.35 -49.83 -18.76
C TYR A 38 12.78 -51.11 -19.37
N ASN A 39 13.63 -51.89 -20.02
CA ASN A 39 13.25 -53.20 -20.54
C ASN A 39 13.03 -54.18 -19.39
N SER A 40 11.82 -54.70 -19.31
CA SER A 40 11.39 -55.73 -18.38
C SER A 40 12.14 -57.03 -18.63
N THR A 41 13.09 -57.36 -17.76
CA THR A 41 13.39 -58.75 -17.42
C THR A 41 13.74 -58.85 -15.94
N SER A 42 12.88 -59.52 -15.17
CA SER A 42 13.33 -60.55 -14.21
C SER A 42 12.12 -61.19 -13.56
N GLY A 43 12.19 -62.53 -13.50
CA GLY A 43 11.25 -63.33 -12.75
C GLY A 43 11.34 -63.06 -11.26
N PHE A 44 10.25 -63.47 -10.60
CA PHE A 44 10.18 -64.12 -9.30
C PHE A 44 11.40 -63.95 -8.37
N PHE A 45 11.18 -63.27 -7.25
CA PHE A 45 11.36 -63.74 -5.87
C PHE A 45 11.45 -62.51 -4.96
N LEU A 46 10.41 -62.27 -4.13
CA LEU A 46 10.44 -61.68 -2.77
C LEU A 46 9.03 -61.20 -2.37
N GLY A 47 8.23 -62.14 -1.86
CA GLY A 47 6.98 -61.87 -1.18
C GLY A 47 7.21 -61.39 0.27
N ALA A 48 6.22 -60.64 0.77
CA ALA A 48 5.91 -60.31 2.17
C ALA A 48 6.51 -59.03 2.82
N VAL A 49 7.60 -58.43 2.34
CA VAL A 49 8.13 -57.16 2.94
C VAL A 49 7.67 -55.90 2.17
N SER A 50 7.11 -56.09 0.98
CA SER A 50 6.78 -55.02 0.02
C SER A 50 5.64 -54.05 0.42
N PRO A 51 4.52 -54.44 1.06
CA PRO A 51 3.43 -53.50 1.32
C PRO A 51 3.73 -52.58 2.52
N TYR A 52 4.35 -53.08 3.58
CA TYR A 52 4.61 -52.31 4.80
C TYR A 52 5.63 -51.18 4.58
N LEU A 53 6.60 -51.39 3.70
CA LEU A 53 7.58 -50.36 3.33
C LEU A 53 6.91 -49.21 2.57
N GLY A 54 5.97 -49.53 1.67
CA GLY A 54 5.17 -48.53 0.95
C GLY A 54 4.28 -47.72 1.90
N TRP A 55 3.61 -48.37 2.85
CA TRP A 55 2.81 -47.70 3.88
C TRP A 55 3.66 -46.83 4.82
N ALA A 56 4.83 -47.31 5.26
CA ALA A 56 5.74 -46.53 6.08
C ALA A 56 6.25 -45.28 5.35
N LEU A 57 6.59 -45.41 4.06
CA LEU A 57 7.01 -44.28 3.24
C LEU A 57 5.86 -43.28 3.00
N ALA A 58 4.64 -43.76 2.77
CA ALA A 58 3.46 -42.92 2.61
C ALA A 58 3.11 -42.16 3.90
N ILE A 59 3.24 -42.81 5.06
CA ILE A 59 3.06 -42.17 6.37
C ILE A 59 4.16 -41.13 6.61
N LEU A 60 5.42 -41.44 6.30
CA LEU A 60 6.53 -40.48 6.43
C LEU A 60 6.33 -39.25 5.51
N LEU A 61 5.89 -39.46 4.27
CA LEU A 61 5.53 -38.39 3.34
C LEU A 61 4.35 -37.57 3.84
N ALA A 62 3.29 -38.20 4.35
CA ALA A 62 2.14 -37.50 4.91
C ALA A 62 2.53 -36.68 6.15
N VAL A 63 3.35 -37.22 7.04
CA VAL A 63 3.88 -36.50 8.20
C VAL A 63 4.78 -35.35 7.76
N ALA A 64 5.65 -35.55 6.76
CA ALA A 64 6.50 -34.50 6.22
C ALA A 64 5.67 -33.38 5.55
N LEU A 65 4.62 -33.72 4.79
CA LEU A 65 3.70 -32.75 4.18
C LEU A 65 2.92 -31.97 5.23
N VAL A 66 2.38 -32.64 6.25
CA VAL A 66 1.66 -31.98 7.35
C VAL A 66 2.60 -31.13 8.20
N ALA A 67 3.84 -31.57 8.41
CA ALA A 67 4.87 -30.77 9.07
C ALA A 67 5.18 -29.52 8.24
N ASN A 68 5.43 -29.67 6.93
CA ASN A 68 5.74 -28.56 6.03
C ASN A 68 4.59 -27.54 5.94
N GLN A 69 3.34 -28.01 5.85
CA GLN A 69 2.15 -27.14 5.89
C GLN A 69 1.97 -26.40 7.23
N ARG A 70 2.47 -26.95 8.33
CA ARG A 70 2.46 -26.25 9.63
C ARG A 70 3.59 -25.24 9.76
N PHE A 71 4.62 -25.30 8.92
CA PHE A 71 5.74 -24.37 8.92
C PHE A 71 5.51 -23.14 8.01
N GLU A 72 4.60 -23.19 7.03
CA GLU A 72 4.18 -22.01 6.25
C GLU A 72 3.18 -21.11 7.02
N LYS A 73 3.43 -20.87 8.30
CA LYS A 73 2.84 -19.70 8.95
C LYS A 73 3.76 -18.52 8.68
N HIS A 74 3.50 -17.81 7.58
CA HIS A 74 4.11 -16.50 7.37
C HIS A 74 3.83 -15.63 8.60
N SER A 75 4.88 -15.00 9.12
CA SER A 75 4.69 -14.02 10.17
C SER A 75 3.97 -12.80 9.60
N ASN A 76 3.27 -12.03 10.44
CA ASN A 76 2.69 -10.75 10.00
C ASN A 76 3.75 -9.86 9.34
N LEU A 77 4.99 -9.90 9.84
CA LEU A 77 6.12 -9.16 9.28
C LEU A 77 6.45 -9.59 7.84
N ASP A 78 6.39 -10.88 7.52
CA ASP A 78 6.66 -11.37 6.17
C ASP A 78 5.58 -10.89 5.18
N CYS A 79 4.31 -10.94 5.60
CA CYS A 79 3.22 -10.38 4.80
C CYS A 79 3.38 -8.87 4.60
N GLN A 80 3.76 -8.10 5.64
CA GLN A 80 3.98 -6.66 5.52
C GLN A 80 5.13 -6.33 4.57
N ARG A 81 6.21 -7.13 4.58
CA ARG A 81 7.32 -6.99 3.63
C ARG A 81 6.91 -7.24 2.19
N GLN A 82 5.99 -8.17 1.94
CA GLN A 82 5.46 -8.41 0.59
C GLN A 82 4.52 -7.30 0.12
N LEU A 83 3.96 -6.53 1.03
CA LEU A 83 2.97 -5.47 0.75
C LEU A 83 3.56 -4.06 0.83
N SER A 84 4.88 -3.92 1.00
CA SER A 84 5.57 -2.63 1.14
C SER A 84 6.89 -2.68 0.37
N SER A 85 7.32 -1.53 -0.16
CA SER A 85 8.68 -1.38 -0.67
C SER A 85 9.69 -1.47 0.48
N TYR A 86 10.97 -1.70 0.15
CA TYR A 86 12.00 -1.72 1.18
C TYR A 86 12.01 -0.40 1.96
N SER A 87 12.01 -0.50 3.28
CA SER A 87 12.16 0.66 4.15
C SER A 87 12.92 0.31 5.42
N PRO A 88 13.85 1.18 5.86
CA PRO A 88 14.54 1.01 7.14
C PRO A 88 13.61 1.15 8.34
N LEU A 89 12.43 1.77 8.19
CA LEU A 89 11.45 1.87 9.28
C LEU A 89 10.93 0.49 9.72
N MET A 90 10.92 -0.49 8.82
CA MET A 90 10.47 -1.87 9.08
C MET A 90 11.34 -2.62 10.09
N GLU A 91 12.59 -2.18 10.30
CA GLU A 91 13.52 -2.80 11.25
C GLU A 91 13.32 -2.32 12.70
N GLY A 92 12.63 -1.19 12.89
CA GLY A 92 12.60 -0.46 14.16
C GLY A 92 11.39 -0.70 15.07
N PHE A 93 10.31 -1.30 14.55
CA PHE A 93 9.09 -1.53 15.33
C PHE A 93 8.25 -2.71 14.80
N ASN A 94 7.36 -3.23 15.64
CA ASN A 94 6.44 -4.28 15.24
C ASN A 94 5.25 -3.71 14.43
N MET A 95 4.93 -4.32 13.29
CA MET A 95 3.83 -3.90 12.40
C MET A 95 2.60 -4.79 12.58
N ASP A 96 2.09 -4.82 13.80
CA ASP A 96 0.86 -5.53 14.08
C ASP A 96 -0.31 -4.85 13.38
N SER A 97 -1.00 -5.61 12.53
CA SER A 97 -2.25 -5.20 11.90
C SER A 97 -3.42 -5.55 12.81
N ARG A 98 -4.42 -4.66 12.86
CA ARG A 98 -5.68 -4.88 13.59
C ARG A 98 -6.86 -4.54 12.72
N VAL A 99 -7.91 -5.34 12.81
CA VAL A 99 -9.19 -5.02 12.18
C VAL A 99 -9.83 -3.92 13.02
N ILE A 100 -10.00 -2.74 12.40
CA ILE A 100 -10.71 -1.61 12.99
C ILE A 100 -11.90 -1.27 12.10
N ARG A 101 -12.98 -0.82 12.72
CA ARG A 101 -14.11 -0.21 12.02
C ARG A 101 -14.01 1.30 12.23
N VAL A 102 -13.72 2.02 11.15
CA VAL A 102 -13.66 3.47 11.16
C VAL A 102 -15.08 4.04 11.23
N ASN A 103 -15.24 5.17 11.92
CA ASN A 103 -16.50 5.90 11.87
C ASN A 103 -16.42 6.93 10.74
N GLY A 104 -17.12 6.61 9.66
CA GLY A 104 -17.23 7.43 8.47
C GLY A 104 -18.59 8.10 8.33
N SER A 105 -19.40 8.21 9.39
CA SER A 105 -20.65 8.96 9.31
C SER A 105 -20.37 10.42 8.97
N LEU A 106 -21.20 11.02 8.11
CA LEU A 106 -20.96 12.33 7.48
C LEU A 106 -20.63 13.41 8.53
N ASP A 107 -21.41 13.45 9.61
CA ASP A 107 -21.36 14.43 10.69
C ASP A 107 -20.59 13.96 11.94
N TRP A 108 -19.95 12.79 11.90
CA TRP A 108 -19.27 12.23 13.08
C TRP A 108 -18.14 13.14 13.58
N PRO A 109 -18.07 13.51 14.87
CA PRO A 109 -17.05 14.42 15.37
C PRO A 109 -15.64 13.83 15.31
N SER A 110 -14.66 14.65 14.93
CA SER A 110 -13.24 14.30 14.92
C SER A 110 -12.38 15.53 15.27
N PRO A 111 -11.25 15.37 15.98
CA PRO A 111 -10.35 16.48 16.28
C PRO A 111 -9.65 17.05 15.02
N TYR A 112 -9.80 16.40 13.87
CA TYR A 112 -9.20 16.79 12.60
C TYR A 112 -10.16 17.57 11.68
N ARG A 113 -11.41 17.79 12.08
CA ARG A 113 -12.44 18.49 11.29
C ARG A 113 -13.00 19.72 12.00
N GLY A 114 -13.73 20.53 11.25
CA GLY A 114 -14.37 21.74 11.72
C GLY A 114 -13.64 23.00 11.22
N PRO A 115 -14.17 24.18 11.60
CA PRO A 115 -13.59 25.45 11.21
C PRO A 115 -12.12 25.60 11.62
N PRO A 116 -11.32 26.40 10.89
CA PRO A 116 -9.95 26.68 11.26
C PRO A 116 -9.83 27.15 12.72
N SER A 117 -9.04 26.41 13.49
CA SER A 117 -8.82 26.67 14.91
C SER A 117 -7.43 26.17 15.32
N PRO A 118 -6.84 26.74 16.39
CA PRO A 118 -5.57 26.26 16.93
C PRO A 118 -5.58 24.77 17.27
N GLU A 119 -6.71 24.25 17.75
CA GLU A 119 -6.88 22.86 18.16
C GLU A 119 -6.83 21.91 16.96
N VAL A 120 -7.58 22.23 15.89
CA VAL A 120 -7.57 21.46 14.64
C VAL A 120 -6.19 21.50 14.01
N ASP A 121 -5.56 22.68 13.95
CA ASP A 121 -4.21 22.80 13.38
C ASP A 121 -3.16 22.05 14.20
N ALA A 122 -3.27 22.05 15.53
CA ALA A 122 -2.39 21.24 16.39
C ALA A 122 -2.56 19.73 16.14
N ALA A 123 -3.81 19.26 16.01
CA ALA A 123 -4.09 17.86 15.69
C ALA A 123 -3.45 17.44 14.36
N TRP A 124 -3.59 18.26 13.31
CA TRP A 124 -2.95 18.01 12.01
C TRP A 124 -1.43 18.09 12.08
N ASN A 125 -0.87 19.13 12.72
CA ASN A 125 0.57 19.31 12.82
C ASN A 125 1.26 18.12 13.50
N ARG A 126 0.59 17.48 14.48
CA ARG A 126 1.08 16.27 15.15
C ARG A 126 1.41 15.12 14.18
N ILE A 127 0.68 15.02 13.06
CA ILE A 127 0.85 13.91 12.09
C ILE A 127 1.50 14.35 10.78
N SER A 128 1.47 15.65 10.46
CA SER A 128 1.98 16.19 9.19
C SER A 128 3.30 16.93 9.29
N ILE A 129 3.77 17.28 10.50
CA ILE A 129 5.03 18.00 10.72
C ILE A 129 5.91 17.16 11.64
N ILE A 130 6.65 16.24 11.04
CA ILE A 130 7.59 15.37 11.74
C ILE A 130 9.02 15.81 11.42
N ARG A 131 9.90 15.69 12.40
CA ARG A 131 11.34 15.94 12.22
C ARG A 131 11.95 14.84 11.34
N PRO A 132 13.10 15.08 10.69
CA PRO A 132 13.82 14.03 9.99
C PRO A 132 14.12 12.85 10.92
N LEU A 133 14.16 11.65 10.35
CA LEU A 133 14.51 10.43 11.07
C LEU A 133 15.98 10.45 11.49
N ASP A 134 16.23 10.05 12.73
CA ASP A 134 17.58 9.82 13.26
C ASP A 134 17.89 8.33 13.24
N ILE A 135 18.11 7.81 12.04
CA ILE A 135 18.44 6.40 11.81
C ILE A 135 19.77 6.26 11.06
N PRO A 136 20.71 5.44 11.55
CA PRO A 136 21.96 5.20 10.84
C PRO A 136 21.70 4.29 9.64
N LEU A 137 21.97 4.79 8.43
CA LEU A 137 21.97 3.97 7.21
C LEU A 137 23.38 3.88 6.64
N THR A 138 23.81 2.65 6.36
CA THR A 138 25.00 2.44 5.54
C THR A 138 24.71 2.84 4.09
N ARG A 139 25.76 3.10 3.32
CA ARG A 139 25.64 3.37 1.88
C ARG A 139 24.86 2.29 1.14
N ASP A 140 25.16 1.01 1.42
CA ASP A 140 24.49 -0.12 0.77
C ASP A 140 23.00 -0.18 1.10
N LYS A 141 22.62 0.11 2.36
CA LYS A 141 21.21 0.23 2.75
C LYS A 141 20.51 1.43 2.12
N PHE A 142 21.24 2.51 1.85
CA PHE A 142 20.68 3.69 1.17
C PHE A 142 20.44 3.42 -0.31
N LEU A 143 21.36 2.71 -0.99
CA LEU A 143 21.20 2.33 -2.39
C LEU A 143 19.94 1.50 -2.66
N ARG A 144 19.54 0.66 -1.68
CA ARG A 144 18.29 -0.11 -1.74
C ARG A 144 17.00 0.73 -1.74
N LEU A 145 17.09 2.04 -1.48
CA LEU A 145 15.96 2.97 -1.60
C LEU A 145 15.83 3.52 -3.03
N ASP A 146 16.51 2.92 -4.01
CA ASP A 146 16.65 3.41 -5.39
C ASP A 146 17.08 4.89 -5.45
N SER A 147 18.11 5.22 -4.67
CA SER A 147 18.54 6.61 -4.46
C SER A 147 20.06 6.75 -4.45
N ASP A 148 20.56 7.82 -5.06
CA ASP A 148 22.01 8.06 -5.21
C ASP A 148 22.63 8.64 -3.93
N PRO A 149 23.52 7.89 -3.25
CA PRO A 149 24.17 8.35 -2.03
C PRO A 149 25.18 9.50 -2.24
N GLU A 150 25.67 9.74 -3.46
CA GLU A 150 26.64 10.81 -3.74
C GLU A 150 26.02 12.21 -3.65
N THR A 151 24.74 12.31 -4.04
CA THR A 151 23.99 13.58 -4.05
C THR A 151 23.04 13.70 -2.88
N ALA A 152 22.91 12.66 -2.07
CA ALA A 152 22.01 12.61 -0.92
C ALA A 152 22.36 13.66 0.14
N VAL A 153 21.32 14.28 0.69
CA VAL A 153 21.42 15.20 1.80
C VAL A 153 21.71 14.42 3.07
N GLN A 154 22.64 14.92 3.86
CA GLN A 154 22.92 14.45 5.21
C GLN A 154 22.61 15.56 6.22
N ASN A 155 22.18 15.18 7.42
CA ASN A 155 22.05 16.08 8.55
C ASN A 155 23.42 16.67 8.89
N ALA A 156 23.43 17.84 9.53
CA ALA A 156 24.67 18.43 10.01
C ALA A 156 25.38 17.48 11.01
N PRO A 157 26.72 17.50 11.13
CA PRO A 157 27.45 16.63 12.05
C PRO A 157 26.98 16.72 13.51
N GLU A 158 26.63 17.91 13.99
CA GLU A 158 26.04 18.16 15.32
C GLU A 158 24.64 17.56 15.50
N HIS A 159 24.02 17.11 14.41
CA HIS A 159 22.73 16.44 14.35
C HIS A 159 22.87 14.99 13.84
N GLY A 160 24.04 14.38 14.03
CA GLY A 160 24.30 12.95 13.78
C GLY A 160 24.91 12.63 12.43
N GLY A 161 24.92 13.54 11.45
CA GLY A 161 25.57 13.32 10.15
C GLY A 161 24.91 12.27 9.24
N GLN A 162 23.79 11.68 9.66
CA GLN A 162 23.10 10.62 8.92
C GLN A 162 22.35 11.19 7.72
N TYR A 163 21.95 10.30 6.79
CA TYR A 163 21.09 10.69 5.67
C TYR A 163 19.81 11.38 6.16
N PHE A 164 19.45 12.47 5.48
CA PHE A 164 18.22 13.19 5.73
C PHE A 164 17.05 12.40 5.14
N LEU A 165 16.25 11.82 6.02
CA LEU A 165 15.12 10.96 5.67
C LEU A 165 13.85 11.47 6.34
N VAL A 166 12.73 11.46 5.62
CA VAL A 166 11.41 11.81 6.15
C VAL A 166 10.45 10.64 5.91
N PRO A 167 9.59 10.26 6.86
CA PRO A 167 8.61 9.19 6.62
C PRO A 167 7.62 9.57 5.50
N GLN A 168 7.38 8.64 4.58
CA GLN A 168 6.45 8.83 3.45
C GLN A 168 5.04 9.16 3.93
N SER A 169 4.54 8.46 4.95
CA SER A 169 3.24 8.74 5.58
C SER A 169 3.10 10.18 6.10
N THR A 170 4.18 10.80 6.61
CA THR A 170 4.14 12.21 7.02
C THR A 170 3.92 13.12 5.82
N HIS A 171 4.54 12.81 4.68
CA HIS A 171 4.32 13.55 3.44
C HIS A 171 2.87 13.41 2.95
N HIS A 172 2.28 12.20 3.01
CA HIS A 172 0.85 12.01 2.69
C HIS A 172 -0.06 12.90 3.55
N PHE A 173 0.16 12.94 4.87
CA PHE A 173 -0.60 13.82 5.76
C PHE A 173 -0.31 15.31 5.53
N HIS A 174 0.91 15.68 5.18
CA HIS A 174 1.27 17.05 4.80
C HIS A 174 0.50 17.52 3.57
N CYS A 175 0.49 16.71 2.50
CA CYS A 175 -0.28 16.97 1.29
C CYS A 175 -1.78 17.07 1.59
N LEU A 176 -2.34 16.13 2.35
CA LEU A 176 -3.76 16.17 2.71
C LEU A 176 -4.13 17.39 3.56
N ASN A 177 -3.27 17.79 4.51
CA ASN A 177 -3.49 19.00 5.31
C ASN A 177 -3.40 20.27 4.45
N LEU A 178 -2.49 20.30 3.47
CA LEU A 178 -2.40 21.41 2.53
C LEU A 178 -3.67 21.50 1.67
N LEU A 179 -4.16 20.36 1.16
CA LEU A 179 -5.43 20.29 0.43
C LEU A 179 -6.60 20.73 1.31
N ARG A 180 -6.70 20.27 2.56
CA ARG A 180 -7.72 20.71 3.54
C ARG A 180 -7.75 22.23 3.66
N LYS A 181 -6.58 22.85 3.85
CA LYS A 181 -6.43 24.32 3.96
C LYS A 181 -6.76 25.06 2.66
N SER A 182 -6.73 24.37 1.53
CA SER A 182 -6.86 24.93 0.17
C SER A 182 -8.18 24.59 -0.52
N THR A 183 -9.10 23.88 0.14
CA THR A 183 -10.32 23.29 -0.45
C THR A 183 -11.22 24.28 -1.19
N ARG A 184 -11.12 25.59 -0.92
CA ARG A 184 -11.97 26.62 -1.52
C ARG A 184 -11.43 27.23 -2.81
N PHE A 185 -10.21 26.91 -3.24
CA PHE A 185 -9.57 27.56 -4.38
C PHE A 185 -10.30 27.41 -5.73
N LYS A 186 -11.19 26.43 -5.88
CA LYS A 186 -11.92 26.16 -7.13
C LYS A 186 -13.44 26.25 -6.98
N PHE A 187 -13.93 26.65 -5.80
CA PHE A 187 -15.35 26.62 -5.48
C PHE A 187 -16.18 27.45 -6.46
N ASP A 188 -15.81 28.72 -6.66
CA ASP A 188 -16.53 29.68 -7.50
C ASP A 188 -16.62 29.27 -8.99
N TYR A 189 -15.81 28.31 -9.42
CA TYR A 189 -15.89 27.77 -10.78
C TYR A 189 -16.86 26.60 -10.86
N TYR A 190 -16.74 25.64 -9.95
CA TYR A 190 -17.54 24.40 -9.97
C TYR A 190 -18.95 24.57 -9.41
N ASP A 191 -19.18 25.56 -8.54
CA ASP A 191 -20.52 25.85 -7.99
C ASP A 191 -21.58 26.19 -9.06
N ALA A 192 -21.12 26.57 -10.27
CA ALA A 192 -21.97 26.98 -11.37
C ALA A 192 -22.61 25.78 -12.12
N PHE A 193 -22.01 24.59 -12.07
CA PHE A 193 -22.44 23.45 -12.90
C PHE A 193 -22.24 22.07 -12.29
N ASP A 194 -21.44 21.92 -11.24
CA ASP A 194 -21.19 20.64 -10.61
C ASP A 194 -22.23 20.37 -9.52
N PRO A 195 -23.03 19.29 -9.61
CA PRO A 195 -24.06 18.98 -8.63
C PRO A 195 -23.52 18.68 -7.22
N ASP A 196 -22.26 18.25 -7.10
CA ASP A 196 -21.63 17.99 -5.80
C ASP A 196 -21.34 19.30 -5.04
N PHE A 197 -21.24 20.42 -5.77
CA PHE A 197 -21.06 21.76 -5.22
C PHE A 197 -22.43 22.38 -4.93
N THR A 198 -23.13 21.83 -3.93
CA THR A 198 -24.49 22.29 -3.61
C THR A 198 -24.55 23.76 -3.21
N LYS A 199 -25.69 24.42 -3.49
CA LYS A 199 -25.96 25.79 -3.00
C LYS A 199 -26.12 25.87 -1.48
N ASN A 200 -26.25 24.74 -0.78
CA ASN A 200 -26.24 24.73 0.67
C ASN A 200 -24.79 24.73 1.15
N ARG A 201 -24.34 25.92 1.53
CA ARG A 201 -22.96 26.14 1.99
C ARG A 201 -22.58 25.21 3.13
N GLU A 202 -23.40 25.11 4.18
CA GLU A 202 -23.12 24.33 5.39
C GLU A 202 -22.93 22.84 5.07
N MET A 203 -23.84 22.29 4.27
CA MET A 203 -23.76 20.92 3.80
C MET A 203 -22.47 20.70 2.99
N PHE A 204 -22.10 21.64 2.12
CA PHE A 204 -20.87 21.52 1.34
C PHE A 204 -19.62 21.53 2.22
N GLU A 205 -19.56 22.39 3.25
CA GLU A 205 -18.42 22.40 4.18
C GLU A 205 -18.34 21.09 4.98
N MET A 206 -19.48 20.58 5.43
CA MET A 206 -19.57 19.28 6.11
C MET A 206 -19.07 18.14 5.22
N HIS A 207 -19.47 18.11 3.94
CA HIS A 207 -19.00 17.09 2.99
C HIS A 207 -17.50 17.20 2.73
N LEU A 208 -16.95 18.41 2.56
CA LEU A 208 -15.51 18.57 2.39
C LEU A 208 -14.73 18.08 3.62
N ASP A 209 -15.16 18.46 4.82
CA ASP A 209 -14.56 17.99 6.07
C ASP A 209 -14.70 16.47 6.23
N HIS A 210 -15.78 15.87 5.72
CA HIS A 210 -15.96 14.43 5.64
C HIS A 210 -15.02 13.77 4.65
N CYS A 211 -14.89 14.28 3.43
CA CYS A 211 -13.96 13.75 2.43
C CYS A 211 -12.51 13.77 2.94
N VAL A 212 -12.08 14.89 3.53
CA VAL A 212 -10.75 15.01 4.13
C VAL A 212 -10.56 14.01 5.28
N GLU A 213 -11.56 13.86 6.15
CA GLU A 213 -11.50 12.92 7.27
C GLU A 213 -11.45 11.45 6.81
N ILE A 214 -12.22 11.07 5.80
CA ILE A 214 -12.19 9.72 5.21
C ILE A 214 -10.82 9.44 4.59
N LEU A 215 -10.25 10.39 3.85
CA LEU A 215 -8.90 10.24 3.29
C LEU A 215 -7.84 10.13 4.40
N ARG A 216 -7.96 10.92 5.47
CA ARG A 216 -7.07 10.84 6.63
C ARG A 216 -7.14 9.47 7.30
N GLN A 217 -8.34 8.93 7.50
CA GLN A 217 -8.57 7.59 8.04
C GLN A 217 -8.03 6.51 7.12
N PHE A 218 -8.19 6.66 5.80
CA PHE A 218 -7.63 5.76 4.79
C PHE A 218 -6.10 5.70 4.86
N ILE A 219 -5.43 6.87 4.91
CA ILE A 219 -3.97 6.95 5.06
C ILE A 219 -3.52 6.30 6.38
N MET A 220 -4.29 6.44 7.47
CA MET A 220 -3.98 5.77 8.74
C MET A 220 -4.15 4.24 8.69
N CYS A 221 -5.03 3.72 7.84
CA CYS A 221 -5.20 2.27 7.66
C CYS A 221 -4.15 1.68 6.71
N HIS A 222 -3.64 2.49 5.79
CA HIS A 222 -2.64 2.13 4.77
C HIS A 222 -1.39 3.00 4.95
N VAL A 223 -0.87 3.07 6.18
CA VAL A 223 0.29 3.91 6.51
C VAL A 223 1.46 3.46 5.67
N ASP A 224 1.94 4.36 4.81
CA ASP A 224 3.15 4.14 4.05
C ASP A 224 4.38 4.28 4.96
N VAL A 225 5.05 3.15 5.12
CA VAL A 225 6.25 2.96 5.94
C VAL A 225 7.53 3.27 5.17
N GLY A 226 7.45 3.66 3.89
CA GLY A 226 8.57 4.15 3.09
C GLY A 226 9.19 5.44 3.62
N VAL A 227 10.28 5.86 2.99
CA VAL A 227 10.99 7.09 3.33
C VAL A 227 11.25 7.95 2.09
N VAL A 228 11.07 9.25 2.23
CA VAL A 228 11.47 10.27 1.26
C VAL A 228 12.94 10.59 1.50
N THR A 229 13.78 10.35 0.49
CA THR A 229 15.15 10.85 0.47
C THR A 229 15.20 12.28 -0.05
N SER A 230 16.31 12.97 0.14
CA SER A 230 16.51 14.32 -0.40
C SER A 230 17.90 14.46 -1.00
N HIS A 231 18.02 15.29 -2.03
CA HIS A 231 19.26 15.51 -2.76
C HIS A 231 19.62 17.00 -2.82
N TRP A 232 20.92 17.27 -2.93
CA TRP A 232 21.44 18.60 -3.24
C TRP A 232 21.33 18.87 -4.74
N ILE A 233 20.55 19.88 -5.11
CA ILE A 233 20.38 20.31 -6.50
C ILE A 233 21.11 21.62 -6.74
N LYS A 234 21.89 21.68 -7.83
CA LYS A 234 22.63 22.88 -8.22
C LYS A 234 21.71 24.10 -8.30
N GLY A 235 22.05 25.18 -7.58
CA GLY A 235 21.28 26.42 -7.54
C GLY A 235 20.17 26.45 -6.47
N HIS A 236 19.90 25.33 -5.79
CA HIS A 236 18.94 25.27 -4.68
C HIS A 236 19.67 25.31 -3.33
N LYS A 237 19.14 26.09 -2.40
CA LYS A 237 19.72 26.27 -1.05
C LYS A 237 19.15 25.31 0.00
N LYS A 238 18.08 24.60 -0.32
CA LYS A 238 17.37 23.70 0.58
C LYS A 238 17.41 22.28 0.01
N PRO A 239 17.30 21.25 0.86
CA PRO A 239 17.10 19.87 0.42
C PRO A 239 15.97 19.78 -0.59
N TRP A 240 16.21 19.10 -1.72
CA TRP A 240 15.18 18.81 -2.69
C TRP A 240 14.66 17.38 -2.45
N PRO A 241 13.41 17.20 -2.01
CA PRO A 241 12.88 15.87 -1.75
C PRO A 241 12.70 15.08 -3.05
N ASN A 242 13.03 13.78 -3.02
CA ASN A 242 12.71 12.86 -4.08
C ASN A 242 11.40 12.14 -3.76
N PHE A 243 10.33 12.48 -4.49
CA PHE A 243 9.01 11.85 -4.32
C PHE A 243 8.78 10.67 -5.27
N ASN A 244 9.75 10.36 -6.14
CA ASN A 244 9.70 9.17 -6.99
C ASN A 244 10.23 7.98 -6.18
N THR A 245 9.48 7.59 -5.15
CA THR A 245 9.79 6.46 -4.29
C THR A 245 9.13 5.19 -4.82
N GLU A 246 9.73 4.03 -4.54
CA GLU A 246 9.13 2.75 -4.87
C GLU A 246 7.92 2.45 -3.98
N HIS A 247 6.88 1.84 -4.57
CA HIS A 247 5.68 1.41 -3.87
C HIS A 247 5.20 0.06 -4.38
N VAL A 248 4.66 -0.76 -3.48
CA VAL A 248 3.95 -1.99 -3.85
C VAL A 248 2.47 -1.65 -4.05
N CYS A 249 2.04 -1.59 -5.30
CA CYS A 249 0.68 -1.22 -5.67
C CYS A 249 -0.12 -2.44 -6.13
N LYS A 250 -1.43 -2.41 -5.91
CA LYS A 250 -2.35 -3.31 -6.62
C LYS A 250 -2.43 -2.88 -8.08
N ASP A 251 -2.65 -3.83 -8.97
CA ASP A 251 -2.94 -3.52 -10.37
C ASP A 251 -4.31 -2.84 -10.47
N TYR A 252 -4.28 -1.50 -10.60
CA TYR A 252 -5.49 -0.70 -10.68
C TYR A 252 -6.25 -0.91 -11.98
N GLU A 253 -5.56 -1.24 -13.08
CA GLU A 253 -6.21 -1.47 -14.37
C GLU A 253 -7.08 -2.73 -14.31
N GLN A 254 -6.58 -3.80 -13.72
CA GLN A 254 -7.38 -5.00 -13.50
C GLN A 254 -8.62 -4.73 -12.63
N VAL A 255 -8.50 -3.86 -11.62
CA VAL A 255 -9.63 -3.45 -10.79
C VAL A 255 -10.63 -2.61 -11.60
N LEU A 256 -10.14 -1.69 -12.42
CA LEU A 256 -10.96 -0.82 -13.26
C LEU A 256 -11.71 -1.63 -14.32
N GLU A 257 -11.01 -2.48 -15.07
CA GLU A 257 -11.60 -3.35 -16.09
C GLU A 257 -12.67 -4.26 -15.48
N TRP A 258 -12.37 -4.88 -14.33
CA TRP A 258 -13.38 -5.66 -13.61
C TRP A 258 -14.58 -4.79 -13.24
N THR A 259 -14.37 -3.57 -12.75
CA THR A 259 -15.46 -2.66 -12.37
C THR A 259 -16.33 -2.30 -13.56
N GLU A 260 -15.73 -1.90 -14.68
CA GLU A 260 -16.44 -1.52 -15.91
C GLU A 260 -17.28 -2.67 -16.47
N GLN A 261 -16.76 -3.90 -16.47
CA GLN A 261 -17.49 -5.09 -16.91
C GLN A 261 -18.71 -5.45 -16.03
N HIS A 262 -18.74 -4.94 -14.80
CA HIS A 262 -19.80 -5.23 -13.82
C HIS A 262 -20.68 -4.01 -13.52
N GLN A 263 -20.62 -2.96 -14.35
CA GLN A 263 -21.53 -1.82 -14.24
C GLN A 263 -22.95 -2.18 -14.66
N LEU A 264 -23.92 -1.53 -14.01
CA LEU A 264 -25.29 -1.52 -14.51
C LEU A 264 -25.33 -0.75 -15.84
N PRO A 265 -26.31 -1.01 -16.72
CA PRO A 265 -26.44 -0.32 -18.00
C PRO A 265 -26.40 1.21 -17.85
N GLU A 266 -25.87 1.91 -18.85
CA GLU A 266 -25.62 3.37 -18.82
C GLU A 266 -26.88 4.21 -18.50
N ASN A 267 -28.07 3.71 -18.85
CA ASN A 267 -29.34 4.37 -18.54
C ASN A 267 -29.79 4.18 -17.08
N THR A 268 -29.01 3.49 -16.24
CA THR A 268 -29.29 3.30 -14.82
C THR A 268 -28.95 4.58 -14.05
N PRO A 269 -29.85 5.13 -13.23
CA PRO A 269 -29.54 6.27 -12.37
C PRO A 269 -28.39 5.97 -11.40
N LEU A 270 -27.44 6.90 -11.26
CA LEU A 270 -26.30 6.77 -10.34
C LEU A 270 -26.72 6.62 -8.87
N MET A 271 -27.80 7.31 -8.48
CA MET A 271 -28.36 7.23 -7.13
C MET A 271 -29.81 6.73 -7.21
N PRO A 272 -30.16 5.63 -6.53
CA PRO A 272 -31.53 5.15 -6.50
C PRO A 272 -32.41 6.08 -5.64
N MET A 273 -33.67 6.24 -6.04
CA MET A 273 -34.66 6.86 -5.18
C MET A 273 -35.14 5.87 -4.13
N LYS A 274 -35.37 6.37 -2.91
CA LYS A 274 -35.89 5.57 -1.80
C LYS A 274 -37.28 5.01 -2.15
N PRO A 275 -37.47 3.67 -2.16
CA PRO A 275 -38.78 3.08 -2.41
C PRO A 275 -39.74 3.28 -1.24
N VAL A 276 -41.05 3.20 -1.51
CA VAL A 276 -42.10 3.31 -0.48
C VAL A 276 -42.12 2.06 0.39
N GLY A 277 -42.21 2.23 1.72
CA GLY A 277 -42.44 1.14 2.68
C GLY A 277 -41.20 0.31 3.05
N VAL A 278 -39.99 0.76 2.71
CA VAL A 278 -38.74 0.11 3.13
C VAL A 278 -38.45 0.33 4.61
N SER A 279 -37.79 -0.62 5.26
CA SER A 279 -37.30 -0.44 6.63
C SER A 279 -36.15 0.56 6.68
N GLU A 280 -36.11 1.37 7.74
CA GLU A 280 -35.19 2.50 7.86
C GLU A 280 -34.45 2.45 9.20
N MET A 281 -33.18 2.81 9.20
CA MET A 281 -32.44 3.07 10.43
C MET A 281 -32.86 4.43 11.01
N SER A 282 -32.92 4.53 12.34
CA SER A 282 -33.25 5.80 13.02
C SER A 282 -32.10 6.82 12.99
N SER A 283 -30.88 6.38 12.67
CA SER A 283 -29.67 7.21 12.57
C SER A 283 -28.65 6.54 11.65
N PRO A 284 -27.66 7.30 11.11
CA PRO A 284 -26.52 6.73 10.40
C PRO A 284 -25.76 5.67 11.23
N PRO A 285 -25.12 4.69 10.58
CA PRO A 285 -24.36 3.62 11.24
C PRO A 285 -23.03 4.05 11.88
#